data_AF-A0A7C4QES8-F1
#
_entry.id   AF-A0A7C4QES8-F1
#
_cell.length_a   1.000
_cell.length_b   1.000
_cell.length_c   1.000
_cell.angle_alpha   90.00
_cell.angle_beta   90.00
_cell.angle_gamma   90.00
#
_symmetry.space_group_name_H-M   'P 1'
#
loop_
_entity.id
_entity.type
_entity.pdbx_description
1 polymer ?
#
loop_
_entity_poly.entity_id
_entity_poly.type
_entity_poly.pdbx_seq_one_letter_code
_entity_poly.pdbx_strand_id
1 'polypeptide(L)'
;MSVRLDLELGRVETALDTASLARAIGTLRARGVEAVAICYLHSYRDPTHERMTAEAVRAAMPGCYVSLSSEVLPQIKEYERTCTTVVNAYVGPALERYLRRLEARLREVGYAGPLLIVQSHGGVATVADAVRLAAGAVLSGPAGGVAGSALGTGVLALVWGLGAGPASLVDWPAGLLLGAVIGLVGPVGDLGISMLKRQTGVKDSGHVIAGHGGVLDRIDSWLIGIPVGYYGVLLLQAWLS
;
A
#
# COMPACT_ATOMS: atom_id res chain seq x y z
N MET A 1 9.42 -25.98 15.55
CA MET A 1 10.58 -25.05 15.57
C MET A 1 10.67 -24.52 16.99
N SER A 2 11.69 -24.86 17.77
CA SER A 2 11.77 -24.49 19.19
C SER A 2 12.96 -23.54 19.38
N VAL A 3 12.68 -22.23 19.35
CA VAL A 3 13.61 -21.20 19.79
C VAL A 3 12.90 -20.40 20.88
N ARG A 4 13.53 -20.29 22.05
CA ARG A 4 13.05 -19.50 23.19
C ARG A 4 14.09 -18.41 23.48
N LEU A 5 13.62 -17.21 23.78
CA LEU A 5 14.42 -16.03 24.09
C LEU A 5 13.94 -15.48 25.44
N ASP A 6 14.88 -15.16 26.32
CA ASP A 6 14.61 -14.63 27.66
C ASP A 6 13.96 -13.23 27.54
N LEU A 7 12.81 -13.07 28.18
CA LEU A 7 11.96 -11.86 28.19
C LEU A 7 12.65 -10.61 28.77
N GLU A 8 13.62 -10.76 29.69
CA GLU A 8 14.26 -9.62 30.36
C GLU A 8 15.56 -9.19 29.70
N LEU A 9 16.31 -10.11 29.10
CA LEU A 9 17.68 -9.87 28.63
C LEU A 9 17.86 -9.94 27.11
N GLY A 10 16.92 -10.53 26.35
CA GLY A 10 17.12 -10.81 24.92
C GLY A 10 18.23 -11.81 24.66
N ARG A 11 18.54 -12.66 25.64
CA ARG A 11 19.55 -13.72 25.53
C ARG A 11 18.91 -14.95 24.89
N VAL A 12 19.63 -15.56 23.94
CA VAL A 12 19.25 -16.82 23.29
C VAL A 12 19.19 -17.94 24.33
N GLU A 13 17.99 -18.40 24.69
CA GLU A 13 17.83 -19.56 25.58
C GLU A 13 17.96 -20.88 24.82
N THR A 14 17.58 -20.90 23.54
CA THR A 14 17.70 -22.08 22.68
C THR A 14 18.30 -21.68 21.34
N ALA A 15 19.45 -22.26 21.02
CA ALA A 15 20.12 -22.05 19.74
C ALA A 15 19.24 -22.56 18.58
N LEU A 16 19.43 -21.96 17.40
CA LEU A 16 18.75 -22.37 16.18
C LEU A 16 19.10 -23.82 15.81
N ASP A 17 18.10 -24.71 15.85
CA ASP A 17 18.23 -26.09 15.39
C ASP A 17 18.27 -26.13 13.85
N THR A 18 19.48 -26.26 13.31
CA THR A 18 19.75 -26.30 11.87
C THR A 18 19.14 -27.52 11.17
N ALA A 19 19.03 -28.66 11.86
CA ALA A 19 18.43 -29.86 11.30
C ALA A 19 16.90 -29.71 11.17
N SER A 20 16.26 -29.11 12.18
CA SER A 20 14.83 -28.77 12.13
C SER A 20 14.53 -27.73 11.06
N LEU A 21 15.38 -26.71 10.93
CA LEU A 21 15.29 -25.72 9.87
C LEU A 21 15.39 -26.36 8.47
N ALA A 22 16.37 -27.23 8.25
CA ALA A 22 16.54 -27.93 6.98
C ALA A 22 15.31 -28.78 6.61
N ARG A 23 14.69 -29.48 7.58
CA ARG A 23 13.44 -30.23 7.37
C ARG A 23 12.27 -29.32 7.00
N ALA A 24 12.14 -28.17 7.67
CA ALA A 24 11.09 -27.20 7.38
C ALA A 24 11.23 -26.63 5.96
N ILE A 25 12.45 -26.21 5.58
CA ILE A 25 12.77 -25.74 4.23
C ILE A 25 12.47 -26.82 3.18
N GLY A 26 12.87 -28.08 3.45
CA GLY A 26 12.57 -29.20 2.55
C GLY A 26 11.06 -29.38 2.33
N THR A 27 10.25 -29.20 3.37
CA THR A 27 8.78 -29.27 3.27
C THR A 27 8.21 -28.11 2.44
N LEU A 28 8.71 -26.89 2.65
CA LEU A 28 8.28 -25.70 1.90
C LEU A 28 8.61 -25.84 0.41
N ARG A 29 9.83 -26.30 0.10
CA ARG A 29 10.28 -26.57 -1.26
C ARG A 29 9.43 -27.64 -1.94
N ALA A 30 9.17 -28.76 -1.27
CA ALA A 30 8.35 -29.85 -1.82
C ALA A 30 6.91 -29.41 -2.13
N ARG A 31 6.39 -28.41 -1.40
CA ARG A 31 5.06 -27.82 -1.63
C ARG A 31 5.04 -26.69 -2.67
N GLY A 32 6.18 -26.34 -3.27
CA GLY A 32 6.25 -25.27 -4.26
C GLY A 32 5.94 -23.89 -3.68
N VAL A 33 6.28 -23.65 -2.41
CA VAL A 33 6.06 -22.34 -1.77
C VAL A 33 6.92 -21.27 -2.44
N GLU A 34 6.30 -20.19 -2.91
CA GLU A 34 6.98 -19.06 -3.59
C GLU A 34 7.35 -17.92 -2.62
N ALA A 35 6.77 -17.89 -1.42
CA ALA A 35 7.01 -16.85 -0.42
C ALA A 35 6.95 -17.37 1.02
N VAL A 36 7.86 -16.88 1.87
CA VAL A 36 8.00 -17.31 3.27
C VAL A 36 7.99 -16.10 4.20
N ALA A 37 7.13 -16.16 5.21
CA ALA A 37 7.15 -15.25 6.36
C ALA A 37 7.93 -15.91 7.51
N ILE A 38 8.90 -15.19 8.06
CA ILE A 38 9.75 -15.66 9.16
C ILE A 38 9.43 -14.81 10.39
N CYS A 39 8.86 -15.46 11.41
CA CYS A 39 8.43 -14.82 12.65
C CYS A 39 8.97 -15.60 13.84
N TYR A 40 9.99 -15.06 14.51
CA TYR A 40 10.48 -15.59 15.78
C TYR A 40 9.92 -14.77 16.95
N LEU A 41 9.78 -15.40 18.12
CA LEU A 41 9.51 -14.66 19.36
C LEU A 41 10.69 -13.71 19.64
N HIS A 42 10.39 -12.52 20.14
CA HIS A 42 11.39 -11.49 20.48
C HIS A 42 12.33 -11.03 19.35
N SER A 43 12.03 -11.32 18.09
CA SER A 43 12.84 -10.89 16.94
C SER A 43 12.88 -9.37 16.74
N TYR A 44 11.91 -8.63 17.29
CA TYR A 44 11.94 -7.16 17.35
C TYR A 44 13.12 -6.62 18.18
N ARG A 45 13.68 -7.43 19.08
CA ARG A 45 14.82 -7.09 19.93
C ARG A 45 16.12 -7.72 19.41
N ASP A 46 16.07 -8.99 19.01
CA ASP A 46 17.21 -9.69 18.41
C ASP A 46 16.78 -10.42 17.12
N PRO A 47 17.07 -9.85 15.93
CA PRO A 47 16.67 -10.44 14.65
C PRO A 47 17.63 -11.54 14.15
N THR A 48 18.67 -11.91 14.91
CA THR A 48 19.75 -12.80 14.45
C THR A 48 19.22 -14.11 13.87
N HIS A 49 18.32 -14.80 14.59
CA HIS A 49 17.74 -16.05 14.10
C HIS A 49 16.82 -15.88 12.89
N GLU A 50 16.12 -14.75 12.76
CA GLU A 50 15.33 -14.46 11.55
C GLU A 50 16.24 -14.31 10.35
N ARG A 51 17.34 -13.56 10.49
CA ARG A 51 18.32 -13.35 9.40
C ARG A 51 19.00 -14.65 8.97
N MET A 52 19.47 -15.46 9.93
CA MET A 52 20.05 -16.78 9.64
C MET A 52 19.05 -17.69 8.92
N THR A 53 17.78 -17.68 9.34
CA THR A 53 16.71 -18.45 8.68
C THR A 53 16.46 -17.93 7.27
N ALA A 54 16.48 -16.61 7.07
CA ALA A 54 16.32 -15.98 5.76
C ALA A 54 17.41 -16.41 4.78
N GLU A 55 18.67 -16.41 5.24
CA GLU A 55 19.83 -16.84 4.46
C GLU A 55 19.70 -18.31 4.05
N ALA A 56 19.32 -19.19 4.98
CA ALA A 56 19.10 -20.60 4.70
C ALA A 56 17.96 -20.83 3.68
N VAL A 57 16.84 -20.11 3.81
CA VAL A 57 15.72 -20.17 2.87
C VAL A 57 16.15 -19.69 1.49
N ARG A 58 16.83 -18.54 1.39
CA ARG A 58 17.31 -17.99 0.10
C ARG A 58 18.31 -18.91 -0.59
N ALA A 59 19.19 -19.57 0.17
CA ALA A 59 20.15 -20.53 -0.36
C ALA A 59 19.47 -21.80 -0.90
N ALA A 60 18.47 -22.32 -0.20
CA ALA A 60 17.80 -23.57 -0.56
C ALA A 60 16.64 -23.42 -1.56
N MET A 61 16.05 -22.23 -1.63
CA MET A 61 14.92 -21.89 -2.49
C MET A 61 15.19 -20.58 -3.25
N PRO A 62 16.08 -20.59 -4.27
CA PRO A 62 16.38 -19.40 -5.06
C PRO A 62 15.11 -18.81 -5.70
N GLY A 63 14.93 -17.50 -5.58
CA GLY A 63 13.74 -16.79 -6.07
C GLY A 63 12.54 -16.80 -5.12
N CYS A 64 12.62 -17.49 -3.98
CA CYS A 64 11.60 -17.39 -2.94
C CYS A 64 11.61 -15.98 -2.34
N TYR A 65 10.43 -15.36 -2.26
CA TYR A 65 10.26 -14.09 -1.56
C TYR A 65 10.30 -14.33 -0.05
N VAL A 66 11.04 -13.52 0.71
CA VAL A 66 11.23 -13.73 2.16
C VAL A 66 10.92 -12.44 2.91
N SER A 67 9.97 -12.51 3.85
CA SER A 67 9.63 -11.43 4.78
C SER A 67 10.12 -11.75 6.18
N LEU A 68 10.84 -10.83 6.82
CA LEU A 68 11.24 -10.94 8.23
C LEU A 68 10.34 -10.07 9.09
N SER A 69 9.82 -10.64 10.17
CA SER A 69 8.90 -9.93 11.04
C SER A 69 9.55 -8.76 11.78
N SER A 70 10.85 -8.89 12.05
CA SER A 70 11.72 -7.83 12.57
C SER A 70 11.98 -6.67 11.59
N GLU A 71 11.75 -6.88 10.29
CA GLU A 71 11.88 -5.81 9.28
C GLU A 71 10.53 -5.19 8.93
N VAL A 72 9.46 -6.00 8.91
CA VAL A 72 8.12 -5.55 8.52
C VAL A 72 7.42 -4.76 9.63
N LEU A 73 7.40 -5.30 10.85
CA LEU A 73 6.75 -4.64 11.99
C LEU A 73 7.49 -5.01 13.29
N PRO A 74 8.63 -4.37 13.60
CA PRO A 74 9.45 -4.65 14.79
C PRO A 74 8.78 -4.16 16.08
N GLN A 75 7.68 -4.80 16.44
CA GLN A 75 6.88 -4.50 17.62
C GLN A 75 6.81 -5.73 18.52
N ILE A 76 6.68 -5.54 19.83
CA ILE A 76 6.60 -6.64 20.80
C ILE A 76 5.43 -7.60 20.54
N LYS A 77 4.32 -7.06 20.01
CA LYS A 77 3.06 -7.76 19.77
C LYS A 77 3.18 -8.86 18.71
N GLU A 78 3.23 -10.12 19.13
CA GLU A 78 3.47 -11.28 18.25
C GLU A 78 2.39 -11.47 17.18
N TYR A 79 1.12 -11.38 17.57
CA TYR A 79 -0.01 -11.62 16.67
C TYR A 79 -0.01 -10.62 15.52
N GLU A 80 -0.01 -9.32 15.84
CA GLU A 80 -0.01 -8.25 14.84
C GLU A 80 1.23 -8.26 13.97
N ARG A 81 2.40 -8.52 14.57
CA ARG A 81 3.67 -8.67 13.84
C ARG A 81 3.60 -9.83 12.85
N THR A 82 3.11 -10.98 13.29
CA THR A 82 2.99 -12.18 12.45
C THR A 82 1.97 -11.95 11.33
N CYS A 83 0.77 -11.47 11.64
CA CYS A 83 -0.27 -11.19 10.65
C CYS A 83 0.24 -10.23 9.56
N THR A 84 0.89 -9.13 9.94
CA THR A 84 1.42 -8.15 8.98
C THR A 84 2.53 -8.76 8.11
N THR A 85 3.40 -9.57 8.70
CA THR A 85 4.49 -10.25 7.97
C THR A 85 3.95 -11.27 6.96
N VAL A 86 2.89 -12.01 7.33
CA VAL A 86 2.19 -12.94 6.43
C VAL A 86 1.55 -12.19 5.26
N VAL A 87 0.86 -11.08 5.52
CA VAL A 87 0.29 -10.22 4.46
C VAL A 87 1.41 -9.71 3.54
N ASN A 88 2.53 -9.27 4.09
CA ASN A 88 3.68 -8.81 3.31
C ASN A 88 4.23 -9.92 2.39
N ALA A 89 4.44 -11.13 2.93
CA ALA A 89 4.89 -12.28 2.16
C ALA A 89 3.90 -12.71 1.08
N TYR A 90 2.60 -12.56 1.34
CA TYR A 90 1.56 -12.91 0.38
C TYR A 90 1.49 -11.91 -0.79
N VAL A 91 1.56 -10.61 -0.53
CA VAL A 91 1.41 -9.56 -1.54
C VAL A 91 2.72 -9.28 -2.29
N GLY A 92 3.86 -9.40 -1.61
CA GLY A 92 5.19 -9.06 -2.12
C GLY A 92 5.52 -9.59 -3.52
N PRO A 93 5.37 -10.90 -3.81
CA PRO A 93 5.68 -11.47 -5.12
C PRO A 93 4.87 -10.87 -6.27
N ALA A 94 3.59 -10.61 -6.03
CA ALA A 94 2.71 -10.02 -7.05
C ALA A 94 3.09 -8.57 -7.33
N LEU A 95 3.37 -7.81 -6.27
CA LEU A 95 3.81 -6.42 -6.37
C LEU A 95 5.16 -6.30 -7.07
N GLU A 96 6.13 -7.16 -6.72
CA GLU A 96 7.45 -7.18 -7.36
C GLU A 96 7.36 -7.43 -8.87
N ARG A 97 6.59 -8.44 -9.28
CA ARG A 97 6.36 -8.74 -10.71
C ARG A 97 5.68 -7.58 -11.45
N TYR A 98 4.79 -6.87 -10.79
CA TYR A 98 4.14 -5.70 -11.38
C TYR A 98 5.14 -4.55 -11.56
N LEU A 99 5.85 -4.18 -10.50
CA LEU A 99 6.76 -3.03 -10.52
C LEU A 99 7.95 -3.26 -11.45
N ARG A 100 8.50 -4.47 -11.52
CA ARG A 100 9.55 -4.81 -12.49
C ARG A 100 9.09 -4.66 -13.95
N ARG A 101 7.86 -5.10 -14.27
CA ARG A 101 7.28 -4.92 -15.61
C ARG A 101 7.03 -3.45 -15.94
N LEU A 102 6.55 -2.68 -14.96
CA LEU A 102 6.35 -1.24 -15.11
C LEU A 102 7.68 -0.52 -15.37
N GLU A 103 8.70 -0.81 -14.56
CA GLU A 103 10.03 -0.21 -14.72
C GLU A 103 10.65 -0.53 -16.08
N ALA A 104 10.54 -1.78 -16.54
CA ALA A 104 11.02 -2.19 -17.86
C ALA A 104 10.34 -1.40 -18.99
N ARG A 105 9.00 -1.31 -18.96
CA ARG A 105 8.23 -0.54 -19.96
C ARG A 105 8.55 0.94 -19.96
N LEU A 106 8.76 1.54 -18.79
CA LEU A 106 9.15 2.94 -18.70
C LEU A 106 10.53 3.19 -19.33
N ARG A 107 11.49 2.28 -19.10
CA ARG A 107 12.81 2.38 -19.73
C ARG A 107 12.75 2.18 -21.25
N GLU A 108 11.91 1.27 -21.75
CA GLU A 108 11.71 1.05 -23.19
C GLU A 108 11.23 2.32 -23.91
N VAL A 109 10.42 3.16 -23.27
CA VAL A 109 9.95 4.44 -23.83
C VAL A 109 10.89 5.63 -23.55
N GLY A 110 12.09 5.36 -23.01
CA GLY A 110 13.13 6.37 -22.78
C GLY A 110 13.00 7.16 -21.47
N TYR A 111 12.15 6.73 -20.54
CA TYR A 111 12.09 7.35 -19.21
C TYR A 111 13.33 7.00 -18.38
N ALA A 112 14.10 8.01 -18.00
CA ALA A 112 15.34 7.88 -17.21
C ALA A 112 15.21 8.35 -15.75
N GLY A 113 14.01 8.78 -15.34
CA GLY A 113 13.76 9.28 -13.99
C GLY A 113 13.58 8.15 -12.96
N PRO A 114 13.54 8.50 -11.65
CA PRO A 114 13.22 7.54 -10.61
C PRO A 114 11.74 7.10 -10.72
N LEU A 115 11.46 5.82 -10.49
CA LEU A 115 10.11 5.30 -10.30
C LEU A 115 9.80 5.26 -8.80
N LEU A 116 8.84 6.08 -8.38
CA LEU A 116 8.41 6.21 -6.99
C LEU A 116 6.99 5.69 -6.81
N ILE A 117 6.77 4.97 -5.72
CA ILE A 117 5.50 4.31 -5.38
C ILE A 117 4.90 5.01 -4.17
N VAL A 118 3.66 5.47 -4.31
CA VAL A 118 2.89 6.02 -3.19
C VAL A 118 2.64 4.93 -2.16
N GLN A 119 2.78 5.27 -0.87
CA GLN A 119 2.52 4.39 0.26
C GLN A 119 1.26 4.81 1.01
N SER A 120 0.68 3.91 1.81
CA SER A 120 -0.59 4.14 2.50
C SER A 120 -0.56 5.24 3.56
N HIS A 121 0.63 5.68 3.98
CA HIS A 121 0.80 6.86 4.85
C HIS A 121 0.87 8.19 4.08
N GLY A 122 0.77 8.15 2.74
CA GLY A 122 0.78 9.33 1.88
C GLY A 122 2.16 9.75 1.35
N GLY A 123 3.25 9.17 1.87
CA GLY A 123 4.58 9.37 1.31
C GLY A 123 4.88 8.51 0.08
N VAL A 124 6.13 8.57 -0.39
CA VAL A 124 6.59 7.81 -1.56
C VAL A 124 7.83 6.96 -1.22
N ALA A 125 7.97 5.82 -1.88
CA ALA A 125 9.08 4.90 -1.71
C ALA A 125 9.68 4.47 -3.05
N THR A 126 10.93 4.03 -3.03
CA THR A 126 11.55 3.37 -4.18
C THR A 126 10.83 2.06 -4.50
N VAL A 127 10.99 1.54 -5.72
CA VAL A 127 10.49 0.20 -6.09
C VAL A 127 11.01 -0.86 -5.10
N ALA A 128 12.30 -0.80 -4.75
CA ALA A 128 12.91 -1.77 -3.84
C ALA A 128 12.26 -1.74 -2.45
N ASP A 129 12.05 -0.54 -1.88
CA ASP A 129 11.40 -0.40 -0.57
C ASP A 129 9.92 -0.76 -0.60
N ALA A 130 9.21 -0.40 -1.67
CA ALA A 130 7.81 -0.77 -1.85
C ALA A 130 7.63 -2.29 -1.96
N VAL A 131 8.57 -3.00 -2.61
CA VAL A 131 8.59 -4.46 -2.64
C VAL A 131 8.95 -5.04 -1.28
N ARG A 132 9.93 -4.48 -0.57
CA ARG A 132 10.35 -4.95 0.76
C ARG A 132 9.22 -4.83 1.80
N LEU A 133 8.52 -3.70 1.79
CA LEU A 133 7.39 -3.38 2.69
C LEU A 133 6.06 -3.34 1.92
N ALA A 134 5.79 -4.40 1.15
CA ALA A 134 4.60 -4.55 0.30
C ALA A 134 3.28 -4.35 1.05
N ALA A 135 3.21 -4.74 2.33
CA ALA A 135 2.03 -4.49 3.16
C ALA A 135 1.69 -2.99 3.27
N GLY A 136 2.69 -2.11 3.26
CA GLY A 136 2.52 -0.65 3.29
C GLY A 136 2.09 -0.04 1.94
N ALA A 137 2.06 -0.82 0.86
CA ALA A 137 1.49 -0.41 -0.42
C ALA A 137 0.00 -0.83 -0.55
N VAL A 138 -0.50 -1.68 0.34
CA VAL A 138 -1.90 -2.08 0.37
C VAL A 138 -2.74 -0.86 0.76
N LEU A 139 -3.66 -0.44 -0.12
CA LEU A 139 -4.47 0.78 -0.01
C LEU A 139 -3.71 2.10 -0.22
N SER A 140 -2.54 2.10 -0.87
CA SER A 140 -1.83 3.35 -1.17
C SER A 140 -2.52 4.23 -2.22
N GLY A 141 -3.31 3.64 -3.11
CA GLY A 141 -4.12 4.37 -4.09
C GLY A 141 -5.09 5.37 -3.45
N PRO A 142 -6.02 4.91 -2.57
CA PRO A 142 -6.91 5.81 -1.83
C PRO A 142 -6.17 6.86 -1.00
N ALA A 143 -5.07 6.49 -0.32
CA ALA A 143 -4.28 7.44 0.47
C ALA A 143 -3.69 8.57 -0.40
N GLY A 144 -3.12 8.22 -1.56
CA GLY A 144 -2.63 9.19 -2.55
C GLY A 144 -3.77 10.05 -3.13
N GLY A 145 -4.93 9.45 -3.38
CA GLY A 145 -6.13 10.15 -3.85
C GLY A 145 -6.63 11.20 -2.86
N VAL A 146 -6.70 10.87 -1.56
CA VAL A 146 -7.06 11.81 -0.49
C VAL A 146 -6.06 12.96 -0.42
N ALA A 147 -4.76 12.65 -0.35
CA ALA A 147 -3.71 13.66 -0.26
C ALA A 147 -3.70 14.60 -1.47
N GLY A 148 -3.81 14.04 -2.68
CA GLY A 148 -3.87 14.79 -3.93
C GLY A 148 -5.11 15.66 -4.03
N SER A 149 -6.28 15.14 -3.62
CA SER A 149 -7.54 15.89 -3.63
C SER A 149 -7.51 17.06 -2.64
N ALA A 150 -7.00 16.83 -1.43
CA ALA A 150 -6.83 17.87 -0.41
C ALA A 150 -5.93 19.00 -0.92
N LEU A 151 -4.69 18.68 -1.30
CA LEU A 151 -3.71 19.67 -1.77
C LEU A 151 -4.19 20.39 -3.02
N GLY A 152 -4.72 19.65 -4.00
CA GLY A 152 -5.25 20.21 -5.24
C GLY A 152 -6.36 21.22 -4.98
N THR A 153 -7.33 20.86 -4.14
CA THR A 153 -8.46 21.74 -3.79
C THR A 153 -7.99 22.95 -2.98
N GLY A 154 -7.05 22.78 -2.05
CA GLY A 154 -6.46 23.89 -1.29
C GLY A 154 -5.72 24.90 -2.18
N VAL A 155 -4.92 24.43 -3.14
CA VAL A 155 -4.23 25.30 -4.11
C VAL A 155 -5.24 26.00 -5.02
N LEU A 156 -6.26 25.29 -5.50
CA LEU A 156 -7.31 25.90 -6.33
C LEU A 156 -8.08 26.97 -5.54
N ALA A 157 -8.43 26.72 -4.28
CA ALA A 157 -9.09 27.69 -3.40
C ALA A 157 -8.19 28.92 -3.14
N LEU A 158 -6.88 28.72 -2.95
CA LEU A 158 -5.92 29.81 -2.83
C LEU A 158 -5.88 30.67 -4.11
N VAL A 159 -5.71 30.04 -5.27
CA VAL A 159 -5.65 30.73 -6.57
C VAL A 159 -6.96 31.46 -6.87
N TRP A 160 -8.10 30.82 -6.58
CA TRP A 160 -9.41 31.42 -6.72
C TRP A 160 -9.57 32.63 -5.78
N GLY A 161 -9.15 32.51 -4.52
CA GLY A 161 -9.17 33.59 -3.55
C GLY A 161 -8.34 34.81 -3.96
N LEU A 162 -7.21 34.60 -4.64
CA LEU A 162 -6.39 35.70 -5.18
C LEU A 162 -7.14 36.50 -6.26
N GLY A 163 -8.01 35.86 -7.05
CA GLY A 163 -8.80 36.52 -8.11
C GLY A 163 -10.17 37.02 -7.66
N ALA A 164 -10.85 36.28 -6.79
CA ALA A 164 -12.20 36.59 -6.31
C ALA A 164 -12.22 37.58 -5.12
N GLY A 165 -11.07 37.80 -4.46
CA GLY A 165 -10.98 38.69 -3.31
C GLY A 165 -11.77 38.18 -2.09
N PRO A 166 -12.17 39.06 -1.15
CA PRO A 166 -12.88 38.68 0.08
C PRO A 166 -14.28 38.07 -0.14
N ALA A 167 -14.77 38.03 -1.40
CA ALA A 167 -15.99 37.34 -1.78
C ALA A 167 -15.78 35.83 -2.01
N SER A 168 -14.56 35.30 -1.86
CA SER A 168 -14.30 33.86 -1.96
C SER A 168 -15.05 33.10 -0.86
N LEU A 169 -15.91 32.18 -1.28
CA LEU A 169 -16.70 31.34 -0.38
C LEU A 169 -15.87 30.25 0.32
N VAL A 170 -14.69 29.94 -0.22
CA VAL A 170 -13.80 28.90 0.26
C VAL A 170 -12.39 29.47 0.31
N ASP A 171 -11.79 29.51 1.49
CA ASP A 171 -10.38 29.82 1.68
C ASP A 171 -9.52 28.56 1.56
N TRP A 172 -8.19 28.72 1.48
CA TRP A 172 -7.30 27.59 1.24
C TRP A 172 -7.38 26.48 2.32
N PRO A 173 -7.58 26.77 3.64
CA PRO A 173 -7.78 25.73 4.65
C PRO A 173 -9.11 24.98 4.47
N ALA A 174 -10.20 25.69 4.18
CA ALA A 174 -11.48 25.04 3.86
C ALA A 174 -11.37 24.21 2.58
N GLY A 175 -10.60 24.66 1.60
CA GLY A 175 -10.27 23.91 0.38
C GLY A 175 -9.52 22.60 0.68
N LEU A 176 -8.53 22.62 1.59
CA LEU A 176 -7.84 21.40 2.02
C LEU A 176 -8.81 20.39 2.66
N LEU A 177 -9.69 20.85 3.56
CA LEU A 177 -10.69 20.01 4.23
C LEU A 177 -11.70 19.43 3.23
N LEU A 178 -12.24 20.26 2.34
CA LEU A 178 -13.18 19.84 1.31
C LEU A 178 -12.55 18.79 0.39
N GLY A 179 -11.32 19.04 -0.05
CA GLY A 179 -10.58 18.10 -0.89
C GLY A 179 -10.28 16.78 -0.19
N ALA A 180 -9.97 16.78 1.12
CA ALA A 180 -9.78 15.56 1.89
C ALA A 180 -11.08 14.73 2.00
N VAL A 181 -12.22 15.40 2.24
CA VAL A 181 -13.53 14.74 2.30
C VAL A 181 -13.91 14.15 0.94
N ILE A 182 -13.76 14.90 -0.14
CA ILE A 182 -14.03 14.41 -1.50
C ILE A 182 -13.13 13.23 -1.84
N GLY A 183 -11.82 13.33 -1.54
CA GLY A 183 -10.86 12.26 -1.79
C GLY A 183 -11.11 11.00 -0.97
N LEU A 184 -11.74 11.11 0.21
CA LEU A 184 -12.11 9.97 1.05
C LEU A 184 -13.37 9.27 0.55
N VAL A 185 -14.36 10.04 0.10
CA VAL A 185 -15.66 9.51 -0.34
C VAL A 185 -15.63 9.08 -1.80
N GLY A 186 -14.81 9.71 -2.64
CA GLY A 186 -14.67 9.40 -4.07
C GLY A 186 -14.42 7.92 -4.38
N PRO A 187 -13.46 7.24 -3.70
CA PRO A 187 -13.20 5.81 -3.90
C PRO A 187 -14.41 4.89 -3.63
N VAL A 188 -15.42 5.33 -2.88
CA VAL A 188 -16.66 4.54 -2.66
C VAL A 188 -17.42 4.35 -3.99
N GLY A 189 -17.41 5.37 -4.86
CA GLY A 189 -18.03 5.31 -6.18
C GLY A 189 -17.30 4.32 -7.10
N ASP A 190 -15.97 4.40 -7.12
CA ASP A 190 -15.09 3.51 -7.90
C ASP A 190 -15.22 2.04 -7.43
N LEU A 191 -15.26 1.81 -6.11
CA LEU A 191 -15.48 0.48 -5.55
C LEU A 191 -16.89 -0.07 -5.88
N GLY A 192 -17.93 0.77 -5.81
CA GLY A 192 -19.30 0.37 -6.13
C GLY A 192 -19.46 -0.06 -7.59
N ILE A 193 -18.87 0.70 -8.51
CA ILE A 193 -18.89 0.37 -9.94
C ILE A 193 -17.97 -0.81 -10.26
N SER A 194 -16.83 -0.94 -9.58
CA SER A 194 -15.99 -2.15 -9.65
C SER A 194 -16.71 -3.41 -9.17
N MET A 195 -17.53 -3.33 -8.12
CA MET A 195 -18.36 -4.45 -7.66
C MET A 195 -19.45 -4.81 -8.68
N LEU A 196 -20.12 -3.80 -9.25
CA LEU A 196 -21.16 -4.00 -10.27
C LEU A 196 -20.59 -4.68 -11.52
N LYS A 197 -19.42 -4.25 -11.99
CA LYS A 197 -18.70 -4.86 -13.13
C LYS A 197 -18.33 -6.32 -12.90
N ARG A 198 -18.00 -6.69 -11.66
CA ARG A 198 -17.74 -8.10 -11.29
C ARG A 198 -19.00 -8.94 -11.30
N GLN A 199 -20.14 -8.37 -10.91
CA GLN A 199 -21.44 -9.07 -10.90
C GLN A 199 -22.04 -9.23 -12.30
N THR A 200 -21.80 -8.29 -13.21
CA THR A 200 -22.35 -8.33 -14.58
C THR A 200 -21.43 -9.03 -15.59
N GLY A 201 -20.20 -9.37 -15.21
CA GLY A 201 -19.23 -10.05 -16.09
C GLY A 201 -18.69 -9.20 -17.24
N VAL A 202 -19.11 -7.93 -17.33
CA VAL A 202 -18.66 -6.98 -18.35
C VAL A 202 -17.62 -6.05 -17.74
N LYS A 203 -16.35 -6.29 -18.08
CA LYS A 203 -15.20 -5.55 -17.53
C LYS A 203 -14.99 -4.19 -18.22
N ASP A 204 -15.21 -4.14 -19.53
CA ASP A 204 -15.00 -2.95 -20.35
C ASP A 204 -16.34 -2.39 -20.83
N SER A 205 -16.68 -1.19 -20.35
CA SER A 205 -17.88 -0.47 -20.78
C SER A 205 -17.67 0.36 -22.06
N GLY A 206 -16.60 0.08 -22.81
CA GLY A 206 -16.26 0.71 -24.08
C GLY A 206 -14.78 0.54 -24.48
N HIS A 207 -14.47 0.65 -25.78
CA HIS A 207 -13.11 0.56 -26.35
C HIS A 207 -12.58 1.92 -26.87
N VAL A 208 -13.14 3.03 -26.37
CA VAL A 208 -12.89 4.37 -26.96
C VAL A 208 -11.42 4.81 -26.85
N ILE A 209 -10.65 4.27 -25.89
CA ILE A 209 -9.21 4.55 -25.76
C ILE A 209 -8.47 3.25 -25.37
N ALA A 210 -7.50 2.82 -26.18
CA ALA A 210 -6.69 1.65 -25.88
C ALA A 210 -5.84 1.87 -24.60
N GLY A 211 -5.91 0.92 -23.66
CA GLY A 211 -5.10 0.92 -22.44
C GLY A 211 -5.66 1.75 -21.26
N HIS A 212 -6.82 2.38 -21.41
CA HIS A 212 -7.52 3.09 -20.34
C HIS A 212 -8.91 2.46 -20.17
N GLY A 213 -9.42 2.36 -18.94
CA GLY A 213 -10.73 1.77 -18.64
C GLY A 213 -11.90 2.40 -19.42
N GLY A 214 -13.09 1.85 -19.25
CA GLY A 214 -14.29 2.31 -19.96
C GLY A 214 -14.66 3.76 -19.60
N VAL A 215 -15.48 4.42 -20.43
CA VAL A 215 -15.96 5.80 -20.17
C VAL A 215 -16.62 5.95 -18.79
N LEU A 216 -17.22 4.89 -18.28
CA LEU A 216 -17.83 4.85 -16.95
C LEU A 216 -16.82 5.01 -15.80
N ASP A 217 -15.56 4.56 -15.97
CA ASP A 217 -14.47 4.73 -14.99
C ASP A 217 -13.97 6.19 -14.89
N ARG A 218 -14.50 7.09 -15.73
CA ARG A 218 -14.14 8.52 -15.69
C ARG A 218 -15.19 9.39 -15.01
N ILE A 219 -16.42 8.89 -14.91
CA ILE A 219 -17.59 9.66 -14.45
C ILE A 219 -18.09 9.13 -13.10
N ASP A 220 -17.70 7.92 -12.71
CA ASP A 220 -18.06 7.29 -11.43
C ASP A 220 -17.73 8.14 -10.21
N SER A 221 -16.53 8.71 -10.18
CA SER A 221 -16.04 9.55 -9.10
C SER A 221 -16.79 10.89 -9.05
N TRP A 222 -17.31 11.37 -10.18
CA TRP A 222 -18.07 12.62 -10.27
C TRP A 222 -19.48 12.48 -9.68
N LEU A 223 -20.10 11.31 -9.85
CA LEU A 223 -21.45 11.03 -9.35
C LEU A 223 -21.57 11.20 -7.83
N ILE A 224 -20.49 10.94 -7.11
CA ILE A 224 -20.44 11.12 -5.65
C ILE A 224 -19.67 12.39 -5.27
N GLY A 225 -18.58 12.71 -5.98
CA GLY A 225 -17.73 13.86 -5.66
C GLY A 225 -18.43 15.21 -5.83
N ILE A 226 -19.26 15.38 -6.87
CA ILE A 226 -19.94 16.66 -7.15
C ILE A 226 -20.99 16.99 -6.07
N PRO A 227 -21.94 16.10 -5.72
CA PRO A 227 -22.88 16.37 -4.64
C PRO A 227 -22.20 16.65 -3.30
N VAL A 228 -21.19 15.86 -2.94
CA VAL A 228 -20.45 16.03 -1.68
C VAL A 228 -19.73 17.38 -1.64
N GLY A 229 -19.07 17.76 -2.73
CA GLY A 229 -18.43 19.08 -2.84
C GLY A 229 -19.44 20.23 -2.73
N TYR A 230 -20.56 20.15 -3.44
CA TYR A 230 -21.61 21.17 -3.43
C TYR A 230 -22.24 21.36 -2.04
N TYR A 231 -22.69 20.28 -1.40
CA TYR A 231 -23.26 20.35 -0.04
C TYR A 231 -22.21 20.72 1.00
N GLY A 232 -20.94 20.33 0.81
CA GLY A 232 -19.84 20.73 1.68
C GLY A 232 -19.63 22.25 1.69
N VAL A 233 -19.67 22.89 0.52
CA VAL A 233 -19.59 24.37 0.42
C VAL A 233 -20.79 25.03 1.08
N LEU A 234 -22.01 24.53 0.88
CA LEU A 234 -23.21 25.07 1.52
C LEU A 234 -23.17 24.98 3.06
N LEU A 235 -22.67 23.87 3.59
CA LEU A 235 -22.50 23.68 5.04
C LEU A 235 -21.44 24.63 5.61
N LEU A 236 -20.32 24.81 4.91
CA LEU A 236 -19.28 25.78 5.30
C LEU A 236 -19.83 27.20 5.33
N GLN A 237 -20.62 27.59 4.32
CA GLN A 237 -21.29 28.89 4.30
C GLN A 237 -22.26 29.07 5.48
N ALA A 238 -23.08 28.06 5.77
CA ALA A 238 -24.05 28.11 6.87
C ALA A 238 -23.39 28.16 8.26
N TRP A 239 -22.14 27.68 8.39
CA TRP A 239 -21.39 27.68 9.64
C TRP A 239 -20.62 28.99 9.87
N LEU A 240 -20.27 29.71 8.79
CA LEU A 240 -19.55 30.98 8.82
C LEU A 240 -20.48 32.22 8.83
N SER A 241 -21.78 32.04 8.61
CA SER A 241 -22.84 33.05 8.67
C SER A 241 -23.55 33.10 10.02
#